data_AF-A0A925JF92-F1
#
_entry.id   AF-A0A925JF92-F1
#
_cell.length_a   1.000
_cell.length_b   1.000
_cell.length_c   1.000
_cell.angle_alpha   90.00
_cell.angle_beta   90.00
_cell.angle_gamma   90.00
#
_symmetry.space_group_name_H-M   'P 1'
#
loop_
_entity.id
_entity.type
_entity.pdbx_description
1 polymer ?
#
loop_
_entity_poly.entity_id
_entity_poly.type
_entity_poly.pdbx_seq_one_letter_code
_entity_poly.pdbx_strand_id
1 'polypeptide(L)'
;MAIDLCNKMEHMQLADDRAMLESGFEGSMENVSVSLDALSPQQREVVELAYRSALSHPNPLAHVVGDPAAWESNFSHVLDRVAVRLDPRPSAELRREALNNPDPMMREQALYEYADRNEKDAIELLCQAVREDSDRQVRWDSLWAIEKLGGIQAIHALRAFQGDADPEISEWAGLFIGELQSGNPVFDGRECRTMPGRTFDETIFLLIHCDLYIRLDNTNQRWGKLSLAPQGLARVYGQAHACPNVATRERQLVIAKTIDGLHPDGSPHMDNYLFRGFTERTRDDRGAFYFESHVNRPFYVSGRADDPSKGVQDATIGFMREGCWYLDNGFKIGQADAIRYVRGRFQGWGYVNLEQVFGKSLDQILLPGNAILSTLHDPVAGPLTNTFIAGTFKGKLNDWDGDGHIDLNSRDVFSTAEGELDTDMDGIPDEPGVSCCTWQGNFPV
;
A
#
# COMPACT_ATOMS: atom_id res chain seq x y z
N MET A 1 -23.01 1.04 -19.24
CA MET A 1 -23.76 2.21 -19.76
C MET A 1 -24.22 3.01 -18.56
N ALA A 2 -23.60 4.16 -18.31
CA ALA A 2 -24.06 5.08 -17.28
C ALA A 2 -25.29 5.80 -17.83
N ILE A 3 -26.47 5.48 -17.28
CA ILE A 3 -27.61 6.37 -17.34
C ILE A 3 -27.60 7.09 -15.99
N ASP A 4 -27.08 8.30 -16.03
CA ASP A 4 -27.25 9.31 -14.98
C ASP A 4 -28.72 9.72 -14.95
N LEU A 5 -29.47 9.19 -13.99
CA LEU A 5 -30.81 9.67 -13.64
C LEU A 5 -30.66 10.56 -12.41
N CYS A 6 -30.25 11.79 -12.65
CA CYS A 6 -30.44 12.90 -11.73
C CYS A 6 -31.83 12.84 -11.08
N ASN A 7 -31.85 12.79 -9.74
CA ASN A 7 -32.93 13.15 -8.83
C ASN A 7 -34.36 13.18 -9.40
N LYS A 8 -35.11 12.08 -9.21
CA LYS A 8 -36.56 12.13 -9.04
C LYS A 8 -36.95 11.32 -7.80
N MET A 9 -37.19 12.03 -6.71
CA MET A 9 -37.95 11.49 -5.58
C MET A 9 -39.41 11.33 -6.00
N GLU A 10 -39.93 10.11 -5.89
CA GLU A 10 -41.31 9.87 -5.48
C GLU A 10 -41.32 8.71 -4.48
N HIS A 11 -41.95 8.98 -3.33
CA HIS A 11 -42.11 8.05 -2.22
C HIS A 11 -42.87 6.79 -2.63
N MET A 12 -42.41 5.62 -2.18
CA MET A 12 -43.32 4.51 -1.88
C MET A 12 -42.76 3.63 -0.76
N GLN A 13 -43.65 3.36 0.19
CA GLN A 13 -43.45 2.58 1.42
C GLN A 13 -43.12 1.13 1.11
N LEU A 14 -42.13 0.57 1.83
CA LEU A 14 -42.03 -0.86 2.08
C LEU A 14 -41.69 -1.06 3.56
N ALA A 15 -42.73 -1.11 4.39
CA ALA A 15 -42.71 -1.81 5.66
C ALA A 15 -43.37 -3.16 5.39
N ASP A 16 -42.61 -4.26 5.43
CA ASP A 16 -43.10 -5.56 5.98
C ASP A 16 -42.10 -6.74 5.96
N ASP A 17 -40.85 -6.60 5.52
CA ASP A 17 -39.92 -7.75 5.46
C ASP A 17 -38.84 -7.80 6.56
N ARG A 18 -39.05 -7.13 7.70
CA ARG A 18 -38.06 -7.07 8.80
C ARG A 18 -38.25 -8.12 9.91
N ALA A 19 -39.27 -8.95 9.84
CA ALA A 19 -39.62 -9.89 10.93
C ALA A 19 -39.17 -11.35 10.69
N MET A 20 -38.54 -11.69 9.56
CA MET A 20 -38.15 -13.08 9.22
C MET A 20 -36.63 -13.33 9.23
N LEU A 21 -35.80 -12.30 9.44
CA LEU A 21 -34.32 -12.42 9.41
C LEU A 21 -33.66 -12.41 10.80
N GLU A 22 -34.42 -12.16 11.87
CA GLU A 22 -33.87 -11.98 13.23
C GLU A 22 -33.94 -13.23 14.13
N SER A 23 -34.28 -14.42 13.62
CA SER A 23 -34.46 -15.63 14.45
C SER A 23 -33.48 -16.79 14.19
N GLY A 24 -32.36 -16.55 13.50
CA GLY A 24 -31.53 -17.65 12.98
C GLY A 24 -30.03 -17.66 13.27
N PHE A 25 -29.44 -16.66 13.93
CA PHE A 25 -27.98 -16.58 14.07
C PHE A 25 -27.55 -16.08 15.46
N GLU A 26 -27.91 -16.83 16.51
CA GLU A 26 -27.18 -16.80 17.77
C GLU A 26 -26.22 -18.00 17.79
N GLY A 27 -25.01 -17.79 17.28
CA GLY A 27 -23.92 -18.73 17.38
C GLY A 27 -22.61 -17.98 17.30
N SER A 28 -21.93 -17.82 18.43
CA SER A 28 -20.56 -17.31 18.47
C SER A 28 -19.70 -18.19 17.55
N MET A 29 -19.20 -17.64 16.45
CA MET A 29 -18.14 -18.28 15.66
C MET A 29 -16.87 -18.27 16.51
N GLU A 30 -16.72 -19.27 17.38
CA GLU A 30 -15.42 -19.59 17.93
C GLU A 30 -14.47 -19.87 16.75
N ASN A 31 -13.32 -19.21 16.75
CA ASN A 31 -12.24 -19.42 15.79
C ASN A 31 -11.76 -20.87 15.88
N VAL A 32 -12.36 -21.77 15.12
CA VAL A 32 -11.85 -23.13 14.93
C VAL A 32 -10.64 -23.02 14.00
N SER A 33 -9.46 -22.81 14.58
CA SER A 33 -8.20 -22.89 13.83
C SER A 33 -7.96 -24.36 13.45
N VAL A 34 -8.41 -24.78 12.27
CA VAL A 34 -8.09 -26.10 11.73
C VAL A 34 -6.60 -26.13 11.43
N SER A 35 -5.87 -27.10 12.01
CA SER A 35 -4.47 -27.31 11.69
C SER A 35 -4.31 -27.57 10.19
N LEU A 36 -3.42 -26.81 9.53
CA LEU A 36 -3.16 -26.94 8.09
C LEU A 36 -2.68 -28.36 7.70
N ASP A 37 -2.02 -29.03 8.64
CA ASP A 37 -1.54 -30.41 8.46
C ASP A 37 -2.71 -31.41 8.35
N ALA A 38 -3.88 -31.05 8.89
CA ALA A 38 -5.10 -31.83 8.83
C ALA A 38 -5.96 -31.55 7.59
N LEU A 39 -5.57 -30.60 6.73
CA LEU A 39 -6.31 -30.32 5.49
C LEU A 39 -6.20 -31.48 4.51
N SER A 40 -7.34 -31.88 3.96
CA SER A 40 -7.42 -32.84 2.87
C SER A 40 -6.72 -32.31 1.61
N PRO A 41 -6.30 -33.18 0.68
CA PRO A 41 -5.72 -32.75 -0.59
C PRO A 41 -6.58 -31.72 -1.35
N GLN A 42 -7.91 -31.90 -1.34
CA GLN A 42 -8.84 -30.96 -1.97
C GLN A 42 -8.91 -29.62 -1.24
N GLN A 43 -8.86 -29.61 0.09
CA GLN A 43 -8.83 -28.36 0.86
C GLN A 43 -7.52 -27.61 0.63
N ARG A 44 -6.39 -28.31 0.53
CA ARG A 44 -5.11 -27.70 0.16
C ARG A 44 -5.16 -27.09 -1.23
N GLU A 45 -5.77 -27.78 -2.20
CA GLU A 45 -5.94 -27.25 -3.56
C GLU A 45 -6.78 -25.96 -3.58
N VAL A 46 -7.85 -25.88 -2.79
CA VAL A 46 -8.67 -24.65 -2.66
C VAL A 46 -7.88 -23.51 -2.02
N VAL A 47 -7.10 -23.81 -0.97
CA VAL A 47 -6.24 -22.82 -0.30
C VAL A 47 -5.17 -22.30 -1.26
N GLU A 48 -4.46 -23.19 -1.95
CA GLU A 48 -3.47 -22.84 -2.98
C GLU A 48 -4.10 -22.04 -4.12
N LEU A 49 -5.31 -22.39 -4.56
CA LEU A 49 -6.04 -21.65 -5.59
C LEU A 49 -6.42 -20.23 -5.16
N ALA A 50 -6.84 -20.05 -3.90
CA ALA A 50 -7.14 -18.73 -3.35
C ALA A 50 -5.90 -17.82 -3.35
N TYR A 51 -4.70 -18.39 -3.12
CA TYR A 51 -3.43 -17.65 -3.09
C TYR A 51 -2.82 -17.31 -4.44
N ARG A 52 -3.18 -18.04 -5.51
CA ARG A 52 -2.73 -17.72 -6.89
C ARG A 52 -3.12 -16.30 -7.36
N SER A 53 -4.03 -15.64 -6.66
CA SER A 53 -4.49 -14.28 -6.99
C SER A 53 -3.57 -13.15 -6.47
N ALA A 54 -2.61 -13.45 -5.59
CA ALA A 54 -1.86 -12.41 -4.87
C ALA A 54 -0.52 -12.01 -5.52
N LEU A 55 0.25 -12.94 -6.10
CA LEU A 55 1.51 -12.67 -6.82
C LEU A 55 1.94 -13.77 -7.81
N SER A 56 1.39 -14.99 -7.72
CA SER A 56 1.83 -16.13 -8.53
C SER A 56 0.81 -16.48 -9.60
N HIS A 57 0.91 -15.82 -10.76
CA HIS A 57 0.21 -16.26 -11.96
C HIS A 57 1.09 -17.29 -12.70
N PRO A 58 0.79 -18.61 -12.64
CA PRO A 58 1.47 -19.56 -13.51
C PRO A 58 1.17 -19.19 -14.97
N ASN A 59 2.21 -18.82 -15.71
CA ASN A 59 2.10 -18.55 -17.14
C ASN A 59 2.21 -19.88 -17.94
N PRO A 60 1.34 -20.14 -18.93
CA PRO A 60 0.09 -19.46 -19.23
C PRO A 60 -1.07 -20.04 -18.43
N LEU A 61 -1.96 -19.18 -17.93
CA LEU A 61 -3.32 -19.56 -17.54
C LEU A 61 -4.03 -20.09 -18.79
N ALA A 62 -3.93 -21.40 -19.06
CA ALA A 62 -4.73 -22.04 -20.09
C ALA A 62 -6.25 -21.94 -19.77
N HIS A 63 -6.60 -21.61 -18.52
CA HIS A 63 -7.96 -21.52 -18.04
C HIS A 63 -8.11 -20.34 -17.08
N VAL A 64 -9.04 -19.43 -17.39
CA VAL A 64 -9.51 -18.37 -16.48
C VAL A 64 -10.39 -19.05 -15.43
N VAL A 65 -10.07 -18.87 -14.14
CA VAL A 65 -10.90 -19.34 -13.03
C VAL A 65 -11.74 -18.17 -12.54
N GLY A 66 -13.06 -18.34 -12.54
CA GLY A 66 -14.01 -17.30 -12.12
C GLY A 66 -14.62 -16.52 -13.29
N ASP A 67 -15.25 -15.40 -12.99
CA ASP A 67 -15.89 -14.54 -13.98
C ASP A 67 -14.83 -13.78 -14.80
N PRO A 68 -14.73 -14.01 -16.12
CA PRO A 68 -13.82 -13.23 -16.97
C PRO A 68 -14.07 -11.72 -16.88
N ALA A 69 -15.31 -11.27 -16.62
CA ALA A 69 -15.56 -9.84 -16.44
C ALA A 69 -14.84 -9.27 -15.21
N ALA A 70 -14.70 -10.04 -14.12
CA ALA A 70 -13.98 -9.60 -12.93
C ALA A 70 -12.45 -9.67 -13.10
N TRP A 71 -11.95 -10.71 -13.76
CA TRP A 71 -10.51 -10.97 -13.85
C TRP A 71 -9.86 -10.41 -15.12
N GLU A 72 -10.45 -10.64 -16.30
CA GLU A 72 -9.92 -10.16 -17.58
C GLU A 72 -10.25 -8.69 -17.85
N SER A 73 -11.17 -8.07 -17.10
CA SER A 73 -11.39 -6.61 -17.16
C SER A 73 -10.60 -5.84 -16.11
N ASN A 74 -9.89 -6.53 -15.20
CA ASN A 74 -9.00 -5.86 -14.28
C ASN A 74 -7.75 -5.40 -15.05
N PHE A 75 -7.59 -4.08 -15.18
CA PHE A 75 -6.58 -3.51 -16.04
C PHE A 75 -5.14 -3.86 -15.60
N SER A 76 -4.84 -3.87 -14.29
CA SER A 76 -3.51 -4.28 -13.82
C SER A 76 -3.23 -5.75 -14.12
N HIS A 77 -4.22 -6.62 -13.96
CA HIS A 77 -4.09 -8.04 -14.29
C HIS A 77 -3.76 -8.25 -15.77
N VAL A 78 -4.44 -7.52 -16.66
CA VAL A 78 -4.16 -7.60 -18.10
C VAL A 78 -2.74 -7.11 -18.40
N LEU A 79 -2.32 -5.99 -17.81
CA LEU A 79 -0.99 -5.43 -18.01
C LEU A 79 0.12 -6.35 -17.50
N ASP A 80 -0.05 -6.99 -16.34
CA ASP A 80 0.91 -7.94 -15.75
C ASP A 80 1.27 -9.09 -16.72
N ARG A 81 0.30 -9.56 -17.50
CA ARG A 81 0.48 -10.67 -18.45
C ARG A 81 1.21 -10.28 -19.73
N VAL A 82 1.12 -9.01 -20.13
CA VAL A 82 1.65 -8.53 -21.43
C VAL A 82 2.89 -7.67 -21.29
N ALA A 83 3.12 -7.10 -20.10
CA ALA A 83 4.23 -6.20 -19.86
C ALA A 83 5.56 -6.96 -19.84
N VAL A 84 6.58 -6.37 -20.45
CA VAL A 84 7.95 -6.85 -20.35
C VAL A 84 8.56 -6.36 -19.04
N ARG A 85 9.19 -7.25 -18.30
CA ARG A 85 9.90 -6.88 -17.08
C ARG A 85 11.05 -5.90 -17.40
N LEU A 86 11.12 -4.81 -16.65
CA LEU A 86 12.08 -3.73 -16.88
C LEU A 86 13.39 -3.90 -16.11
N ASP A 87 13.41 -4.69 -15.02
CA ASP A 87 14.65 -5.02 -14.32
C ASP A 87 15.41 -6.13 -15.09
N PRO A 88 16.55 -5.82 -15.73
CA PRO A 88 17.25 -6.78 -16.57
C PRO A 88 18.18 -7.70 -15.77
N ARG A 89 18.37 -7.46 -14.46
CA ARG A 89 19.34 -8.21 -13.64
C ARG A 89 18.96 -9.69 -13.63
N PRO A 90 19.88 -10.63 -13.88
CA PRO A 90 19.59 -12.05 -13.77
C PRO A 90 19.38 -12.46 -12.31
N SER A 91 18.69 -13.58 -12.06
CA SER A 91 18.35 -14.03 -10.71
C SER A 91 19.56 -14.24 -9.80
N ALA A 92 20.70 -14.67 -10.35
CA ALA A 92 21.96 -14.79 -9.60
C ALA A 92 22.49 -13.43 -9.11
N GLU A 93 22.32 -12.38 -9.91
CA GLU A 93 22.67 -11.02 -9.51
C GLU A 93 21.68 -10.49 -8.48
N LEU A 94 20.38 -10.65 -8.71
CA LEU A 94 19.35 -10.25 -7.74
C LEU A 94 19.58 -10.89 -6.36
N ARG A 95 19.87 -12.20 -6.31
CA ARG A 95 20.20 -12.88 -5.06
C ARG A 95 21.43 -12.28 -4.38
N ARG A 96 22.48 -11.96 -5.15
CA ARG A 96 23.69 -11.33 -4.61
C ARG A 96 23.39 -9.94 -4.05
N GLU A 97 22.65 -9.12 -4.78
CA GLU A 97 22.26 -7.76 -4.36
C GLU A 97 21.36 -7.81 -3.12
N ALA A 98 20.38 -8.71 -3.08
CA ALA A 98 19.49 -8.94 -1.95
C ALA A 98 20.26 -9.19 -0.63
N LEU A 99 21.39 -9.88 -0.69
CA LEU A 99 22.17 -10.26 0.49
C LEU A 99 23.31 -9.29 0.83
N ASN A 100 23.84 -8.56 -0.16
CA ASN A 100 25.12 -7.86 0.00
C ASN A 100 25.09 -6.38 -0.38
N ASN A 101 23.99 -5.87 -0.96
CA ASN A 101 23.94 -4.46 -1.32
C ASN A 101 24.01 -3.59 -0.05
N PRO A 102 24.88 -2.56 0.01
CA PRO A 102 24.98 -1.71 1.19
C PRO A 102 23.71 -0.89 1.46
N ASP A 103 22.94 -0.58 0.42
CA ASP A 103 21.69 0.16 0.52
C ASP A 103 20.52 -0.79 0.85
N PRO A 104 19.85 -0.64 2.01
CA PRO A 104 18.73 -1.51 2.39
C PRO A 104 17.58 -1.49 1.38
N MET A 105 17.32 -0.34 0.76
CA MET A 105 16.27 -0.25 -0.27
C MET A 105 16.62 -1.13 -1.47
N MET A 106 17.88 -1.15 -1.90
CA MET A 106 18.31 -1.98 -3.02
C MET A 106 18.33 -3.47 -2.68
N ARG A 107 18.60 -3.84 -1.42
CA ARG A 107 18.45 -5.22 -0.93
C ARG A 107 16.98 -5.67 -1.02
N GLU A 108 16.08 -4.88 -0.45
CA GLU A 108 14.65 -5.14 -0.46
C GLU A 108 14.08 -5.22 -1.89
N GLN A 109 14.46 -4.26 -2.75
CA GLN A 109 14.05 -4.22 -4.14
C GLN A 109 14.49 -5.48 -4.90
N ALA A 110 15.69 -5.99 -4.63
CA ALA A 110 16.16 -7.25 -5.21
C ALA A 110 15.40 -8.48 -4.66
N LEU A 111 15.05 -8.48 -3.36
CA LEU A 111 14.22 -9.54 -2.75
C LEU A 111 12.83 -9.62 -3.37
N TYR A 112 12.15 -8.49 -3.49
CA TYR A 112 10.81 -8.42 -4.09
C TYR A 112 10.81 -8.82 -5.56
N GLU A 113 11.80 -8.37 -6.34
CA GLU A 113 11.94 -8.77 -7.74
C GLU A 113 12.24 -10.27 -7.89
N TYR A 114 13.06 -10.84 -6.99
CA TYR A 114 13.35 -12.28 -6.96
C TYR A 114 12.09 -13.10 -6.61
N ALA A 115 11.28 -12.61 -5.68
CA ALA A 115 10.00 -13.22 -5.29
C ALA A 115 8.93 -13.10 -6.41
N ASP A 116 8.81 -11.94 -7.06
CA ASP A 116 7.91 -11.71 -8.21
C ASP A 116 8.26 -12.61 -9.41
N ARG A 117 9.53 -12.99 -9.56
CA ARG A 117 9.98 -13.99 -10.54
C ARG A 117 9.62 -15.42 -10.19
N ASN A 118 9.05 -15.66 -9.00
CA ASN A 118 8.69 -16.97 -8.49
C ASN A 118 9.88 -17.96 -8.53
N GLU A 119 11.06 -17.46 -8.16
CA GLU A 119 12.26 -18.30 -8.05
C GLU A 119 12.05 -19.39 -6.99
N LYS A 120 12.58 -20.58 -7.26
CA LYS A 120 12.23 -21.80 -6.48
C LYS A 120 12.60 -21.71 -5.00
N ASP A 121 13.61 -20.93 -4.68
CA ASP A 121 14.14 -20.72 -3.34
C ASP A 121 13.85 -19.30 -2.81
N ALA A 122 12.87 -18.59 -3.39
CA ALA A 122 12.48 -17.25 -2.95
C ALA A 122 12.08 -17.21 -1.47
N ILE A 123 11.29 -18.17 -0.98
CA ILE A 123 10.92 -18.26 0.45
C ILE A 123 12.17 -18.46 1.32
N GLU A 124 13.14 -19.27 0.89
CA GLU A 124 14.38 -19.49 1.64
C GLU A 124 15.22 -18.22 1.74
N LEU A 125 15.35 -17.50 0.62
CA LEU A 125 16.06 -16.23 0.56
C LEU A 125 15.39 -15.15 1.41
N LEU A 126 14.06 -15.04 1.36
CA LEU A 126 13.30 -14.12 2.21
C LEU A 126 13.46 -14.48 3.70
N CYS A 127 13.36 -15.76 4.07
CA CYS A 127 13.64 -16.20 5.44
C CYS A 127 15.06 -15.86 5.89
N GLN A 128 16.04 -15.88 4.97
CA GLN A 128 17.40 -15.44 5.28
C GLN A 128 17.44 -13.95 5.59
N ALA A 129 16.79 -13.12 4.78
CA ALA A 129 16.70 -11.67 5.02
C ALA A 129 16.02 -11.35 6.36
N VAL A 130 14.91 -12.02 6.71
CA VAL A 130 14.24 -11.83 8.01
C VAL A 130 15.18 -12.16 9.19
N ARG A 131 16.07 -13.15 9.05
CA ARG A 131 17.00 -13.56 10.12
C ARG A 131 18.22 -12.66 10.25
N GLU A 132 18.76 -12.22 9.12
CA GLU A 132 20.15 -11.75 9.03
C GLU A 132 20.26 -10.28 8.63
N ASP A 133 19.23 -9.67 8.04
CA ASP A 133 19.33 -8.28 7.59
C ASP A 133 19.44 -7.34 8.79
N SER A 134 20.39 -6.40 8.73
CA SER A 134 20.60 -5.41 9.78
C SER A 134 19.53 -4.32 9.80
N ASP A 135 18.87 -4.11 8.67
CA ASP A 135 17.79 -3.14 8.54
C ASP A 135 16.46 -3.78 8.95
N ARG A 136 15.85 -3.22 10.00
CA ARG A 136 14.60 -3.72 10.58
C ARG A 136 13.45 -3.72 9.58
N GLN A 137 13.41 -2.73 8.69
CA GLN A 137 12.35 -2.60 7.70
C GLN A 137 12.47 -3.67 6.62
N VAL A 138 13.69 -3.94 6.12
CA VAL A 138 13.92 -5.09 5.21
C VAL A 138 13.43 -6.40 5.82
N ARG A 139 13.61 -6.60 7.13
CA ARG A 139 13.14 -7.82 7.82
C ARG A 139 11.62 -7.96 7.80
N TRP A 140 10.83 -6.94 8.19
CA TRP A 140 9.37 -7.07 8.16
C TRP A 140 8.79 -7.03 6.74
N ASP A 141 9.45 -6.35 5.80
CA ASP A 141 9.00 -6.29 4.41
C ASP A 141 9.27 -7.64 3.72
N SER A 142 10.32 -8.35 4.15
CA SER A 142 10.55 -9.74 3.77
C SER A 142 9.46 -10.68 4.31
N LEU A 143 8.96 -10.48 5.54
CA LEU A 143 7.80 -11.23 6.04
C LEU A 143 6.56 -10.97 5.18
N TRP A 144 6.36 -9.73 4.75
CA TRP A 144 5.24 -9.39 3.88
C TRP A 144 5.40 -10.06 2.51
N ALA A 145 6.59 -10.04 1.90
CA ALA A 145 6.83 -10.77 0.66
C ALA A 145 6.56 -12.29 0.80
N ILE A 146 6.90 -12.91 1.94
CA ILE A 146 6.53 -14.31 2.23
C ILE A 146 5.00 -14.47 2.25
N GLU A 147 4.28 -13.58 2.93
CA GLU A 147 2.80 -13.59 2.95
C GLU A 147 2.21 -13.50 1.55
N LYS A 148 2.75 -12.62 0.70
CA LYS A 148 2.27 -12.43 -0.67
C LYS A 148 2.51 -13.64 -1.57
N LEU A 149 3.60 -14.39 -1.36
CA LEU A 149 3.80 -15.67 -2.04
C LEU A 149 2.74 -16.70 -1.64
N GLY A 150 2.25 -16.61 -0.40
CA GLY A 150 1.12 -17.37 0.09
C GLY A 150 1.34 -18.88 0.15
N GLY A 151 0.25 -19.61 0.34
CA GLY A 151 0.26 -21.07 0.41
C GLY A 151 0.86 -21.62 1.70
N ILE A 152 0.92 -22.95 1.78
CA ILE A 152 1.31 -23.65 3.01
C ILE A 152 2.79 -23.40 3.35
N GLN A 153 3.64 -23.27 2.34
CA GLN A 153 5.07 -23.00 2.52
C GLN A 153 5.32 -21.63 3.18
N ALA A 154 4.58 -20.59 2.77
CA ALA A 154 4.66 -19.28 3.42
C ALA A 154 4.27 -19.36 4.90
N ILE A 155 3.19 -20.08 5.22
CA ILE A 155 2.75 -20.22 6.61
C ILE A 155 3.80 -20.93 7.47
N HIS A 156 4.42 -22.01 6.95
CA HIS A 156 5.51 -22.68 7.66
C HIS A 156 6.74 -21.78 7.84
N ALA A 157 7.08 -20.98 6.83
CA ALA A 157 8.18 -20.02 6.90
C ALA A 157 7.92 -18.95 7.97
N LEU A 158 6.74 -18.32 7.96
CA LEU A 158 6.35 -17.29 8.94
C LEU A 158 6.37 -17.81 10.39
N ARG A 159 6.01 -19.08 10.63
CA ARG A 159 6.04 -19.68 11.98
C ARG A 159 7.42 -19.65 12.64
N ALA A 160 8.50 -19.66 11.85
CA ALA A 160 9.86 -19.55 12.38
C ALA A 160 10.13 -18.21 13.08
N PHE A 161 9.31 -17.20 12.82
CA PHE A 161 9.50 -15.82 13.28
C PHE A 161 8.53 -15.38 14.38
N GLN A 162 7.57 -16.21 14.79
CA GLN A 162 6.62 -15.89 15.88
C GLN A 162 7.24 -15.78 17.27
N GLY A 163 8.53 -16.08 17.41
CA GLY A 163 9.32 -15.91 18.63
C GLY A 163 10.58 -15.10 18.39
N ASP A 164 10.58 -14.26 17.35
CA ASP A 164 11.70 -13.37 17.07
C ASP A 164 11.97 -12.43 18.25
N ALA A 165 13.24 -12.08 18.46
CA ALA A 165 13.62 -11.18 19.54
C ALA A 165 13.12 -9.74 19.33
N ASP A 166 12.89 -9.36 18.06
CA ASP A 166 12.22 -8.11 17.73
C ASP A 166 10.69 -8.30 17.79
N PRO A 167 9.99 -7.61 18.71
CA PRO A 167 8.54 -7.74 18.87
C PRO A 167 7.75 -7.44 17.59
N GLU A 168 8.26 -6.53 16.74
CA GLU A 168 7.58 -6.18 15.50
C GLU A 168 7.65 -7.30 14.46
N ILE A 169 8.78 -7.99 14.38
CA ILE A 169 8.94 -9.17 13.51
C ILE A 169 8.04 -10.31 14.00
N SER A 170 8.02 -10.53 15.33
CA SER A 170 7.15 -11.52 15.95
C SER A 170 5.67 -11.26 15.68
N GLU A 171 5.22 -10.02 15.87
CA GLU A 171 3.82 -9.65 15.64
C GLU A 171 3.44 -9.72 14.15
N TRP A 172 4.25 -9.17 13.24
CA TRP A 172 3.99 -9.28 11.80
C TRP A 172 3.89 -10.73 11.34
N ALA A 173 4.75 -11.62 11.84
CA ALA A 173 4.67 -13.04 11.53
C ALA A 173 3.34 -13.66 11.99
N GLY A 174 2.90 -13.38 13.22
CA GLY A 174 1.61 -13.83 13.73
C GLY A 174 0.42 -13.28 12.94
N LEU A 175 0.46 -11.98 12.61
CA LEU A 175 -0.54 -11.29 11.81
C LEU A 175 -0.70 -11.93 10.44
N PHE A 176 0.40 -12.09 9.70
CA PHE A 176 0.39 -12.68 8.36
C PHE A 176 -0.04 -14.15 8.36
N ILE A 177 0.33 -14.93 9.39
CA ILE A 177 -0.20 -16.29 9.57
C ILE A 177 -1.72 -16.24 9.73
N GLY A 178 -2.25 -15.35 10.58
CA GLY A 178 -3.69 -15.19 10.78
C GLY A 178 -4.42 -14.86 9.47
N GLU A 179 -3.86 -13.95 8.67
CA GLU A 179 -4.39 -13.60 7.37
C GLU A 179 -4.39 -14.78 6.40
N LEU A 180 -3.29 -15.53 6.33
CA LEU A 180 -3.17 -16.70 5.46
C LEU A 180 -4.01 -17.91 5.91
N GLN A 181 -4.39 -17.99 7.18
CA GLN A 181 -5.19 -19.11 7.68
C GLN A 181 -6.68 -18.83 7.69
N SER A 182 -7.07 -17.59 8.00
CA SER A 182 -8.46 -17.23 8.30
C SER A 182 -8.92 -15.93 7.63
N GLY A 183 -8.02 -15.20 6.99
CA GLY A 183 -8.28 -13.85 6.50
C GLY A 183 -8.36 -12.78 7.61
N ASN A 184 -8.16 -13.13 8.89
CA ASN A 184 -8.19 -12.20 10.01
C ASN A 184 -6.78 -11.96 10.57
N PRO A 185 -6.41 -10.72 10.90
CA PRO A 185 -5.15 -10.45 11.58
C PRO A 185 -5.18 -11.01 13.01
N VAL A 186 -3.98 -11.27 13.55
CA VAL A 186 -3.76 -11.61 14.97
C VAL A 186 -2.75 -10.62 15.51
N PHE A 187 -3.06 -10.03 16.67
CA PHE A 187 -2.21 -9.06 17.36
C PHE A 187 -1.63 -9.66 18.63
N ASP A 188 -0.53 -9.09 19.10
CA ASP A 188 -0.03 -9.39 20.44
C ASP A 188 -0.81 -8.63 21.52
N GLY A 189 -0.43 -8.83 22.78
CA GLY A 189 -1.10 -8.22 23.93
C GLY A 189 -0.47 -6.94 24.45
N ARG A 190 0.37 -6.25 23.65
CA ARG A 190 1.00 -4.99 24.09
C ARG A 190 -0.06 -3.90 24.26
N GLU A 191 0.12 -3.09 25.29
CA GLU A 191 -0.75 -1.93 25.54
C GLU A 191 -0.42 -0.78 24.59
N CYS A 192 -1.35 0.16 24.40
CA CYS A 192 -1.15 1.33 23.57
C CYS A 192 -0.83 2.60 24.35
N ARG A 193 -0.18 3.56 23.69
CA ARG A 193 0.04 4.93 24.15
C ARG A 193 -0.40 5.93 23.10
N THR A 194 -0.91 7.07 23.57
CA THR A 194 -1.30 8.20 22.74
C THR A 194 -0.47 9.41 23.10
N MET A 195 0.00 10.12 22.09
CA MET A 195 0.67 11.39 22.25
C MET A 195 -0.36 12.54 22.23
N PRO A 196 -0.42 13.38 23.28
CA PRO A 196 -1.35 14.49 23.34
C PRO A 196 -0.97 15.60 22.36
N GLY A 197 -1.97 16.39 21.94
CA GLY A 197 -1.74 17.59 21.11
C GLY A 197 -1.40 17.30 19.65
N ARG A 198 -1.71 16.10 19.16
CA ARG A 198 -1.55 15.73 17.75
C ARG A 198 -2.84 15.99 16.96
N THR A 199 -2.69 16.36 15.68
CA THR A 199 -3.80 16.57 14.72
C THR A 199 -4.57 15.29 14.43
N PHE A 200 -3.89 14.15 14.48
CA PHE A 200 -4.46 12.84 14.16
C PHE A 200 -4.53 11.95 15.40
N ASP A 201 -5.64 11.23 15.54
CA ASP A 201 -5.82 10.22 16.58
C ASP A 201 -4.88 9.03 16.36
N GLU A 202 -4.56 8.73 15.10
CA GLU A 202 -3.71 7.61 14.71
C GLU A 202 -2.79 7.98 13.54
N THR A 203 -1.56 7.46 13.52
CA THR A 203 -0.58 7.66 12.44
C THR A 203 0.00 6.32 12.00
N ILE A 204 -0.73 5.61 11.14
CA ILE A 204 -0.42 4.23 10.74
C ILE A 204 0.62 4.26 9.61
N PHE A 205 1.80 3.69 9.84
CA PHE A 205 2.83 3.54 8.81
C PHE A 205 2.40 2.50 7.77
N LEU A 206 2.39 2.90 6.50
CA LEU A 206 1.97 2.02 5.42
C LEU A 206 3.17 1.37 4.74
N LEU A 207 3.17 0.04 4.73
CA LEU A 207 3.95 -0.78 3.81
C LEU A 207 3.19 -0.81 2.49
N ILE A 208 3.82 -0.35 1.41
CA ILE A 208 3.16 -0.25 0.10
C ILE A 208 4.04 -0.90 -0.96
N HIS A 209 3.53 -1.97 -1.58
CA HIS A 209 4.14 -2.61 -2.73
C HIS A 209 3.26 -2.37 -3.95
N CYS A 210 3.87 -1.97 -5.07
CA CYS A 210 3.13 -1.74 -6.30
C CYS A 210 3.90 -2.12 -7.54
N ASP A 211 3.17 -2.26 -8.64
CA ASP A 211 3.72 -2.38 -9.97
C ASP A 211 3.46 -1.10 -10.75
N LEU A 212 4.51 -0.61 -11.40
CA LEU A 212 4.45 0.43 -12.40
C LEU A 212 4.39 -0.23 -13.78
N TYR A 213 3.22 -0.13 -14.41
CA TYR A 213 3.04 -0.53 -15.80
C TYR A 213 3.27 0.68 -16.69
N ILE A 214 4.39 0.72 -17.40
CA ILE A 214 4.85 1.89 -18.16
C ILE A 214 4.67 1.63 -19.65
N ARG A 215 3.91 2.46 -20.33
CA ARG A 215 3.77 2.42 -21.80
C ARG A 215 5.10 2.83 -22.44
N LEU A 216 5.68 1.93 -23.23
CA LEU A 216 7.02 2.07 -23.82
C LEU A 216 7.01 2.61 -25.27
N ASP A 217 5.83 2.67 -25.90
CA ASP A 217 5.68 3.21 -27.25
C ASP A 217 4.36 3.96 -27.46
N ASN A 218 4.28 4.72 -28.54
CA ASN A 218 3.10 5.51 -28.88
C ASN A 218 1.94 4.68 -29.48
N THR A 219 2.15 3.39 -29.74
CA THR A 219 1.12 2.49 -30.28
C THR A 219 0.25 1.88 -29.19
N ASN A 220 0.67 2.02 -27.93
CA ASN A 220 0.01 1.43 -26.76
C ASN A 220 0.05 -0.11 -26.74
N GLN A 221 0.97 -0.73 -27.48
CA GLN A 221 1.10 -2.19 -27.59
C GLN A 221 2.27 -2.75 -26.79
N ARG A 222 3.22 -1.91 -26.37
CA ARG A 222 4.35 -2.32 -25.55
C ARG A 222 4.27 -1.65 -24.19
N TRP A 223 4.22 -2.50 -23.17
CA TRP A 223 4.22 -2.10 -21.76
C TRP A 223 5.42 -2.72 -21.06
N GLY A 224 5.99 -1.98 -20.13
CA GLY A 224 7.02 -2.44 -19.21
C GLY A 224 6.45 -2.58 -17.81
N LYS A 225 6.93 -3.55 -17.02
CA LYS A 225 6.62 -3.71 -15.60
C LYS A 225 7.87 -3.41 -14.78
N LEU A 226 7.75 -2.49 -13.83
CA LEU A 226 8.71 -2.31 -12.74
C LEU A 226 7.97 -2.47 -11.40
N SER A 227 8.30 -3.51 -10.65
CA SER A 227 7.81 -3.71 -9.28
C SER A 227 8.57 -2.77 -8.35
N LEU A 228 7.89 -2.08 -7.44
CA LEU A 228 8.48 -1.25 -6.40
C LEU A 228 8.21 -1.86 -5.04
N ALA A 229 9.29 -2.26 -4.37
CA ALA A 229 9.27 -2.69 -2.98
C ALA A 229 8.92 -1.51 -2.03
N PRO A 230 8.50 -1.77 -0.78
CA PRO A 230 8.06 -0.73 0.15
C PRO A 230 9.01 0.46 0.32
N GLN A 231 10.30 0.21 0.57
CA GLN A 231 11.31 1.28 0.66
C GLN A 231 11.58 1.93 -0.69
N GLY A 232 11.49 1.18 -1.80
CA GLY A 232 11.62 1.73 -3.15
C GLY A 232 10.51 2.74 -3.46
N LEU A 233 9.27 2.39 -3.13
CA LEU A 233 8.12 3.29 -3.24
C LEU A 233 8.25 4.48 -2.29
N ALA A 234 8.62 4.24 -1.03
CA ALA A 234 8.82 5.30 -0.05
C ALA A 234 9.90 6.30 -0.50
N ARG A 235 11.00 5.82 -1.08
CA ARG A 235 12.05 6.68 -1.61
C ARG A 235 11.58 7.52 -2.79
N VAL A 236 10.84 6.94 -3.74
CA VAL A 236 10.45 7.65 -4.98
C VAL A 236 9.23 8.55 -4.76
N TYR A 237 8.19 8.04 -4.12
CA TYR A 237 6.88 8.70 -3.97
C TYR A 237 6.59 9.22 -2.56
N GLY A 238 7.43 8.89 -1.58
CA GLY A 238 7.31 9.30 -0.20
C GLY A 238 6.79 8.18 0.69
N GLN A 239 7.33 8.10 1.91
CA GLN A 239 6.81 7.20 2.93
C GLN A 239 5.42 7.66 3.33
N ALA A 240 4.43 6.78 3.20
CA ALA A 240 3.04 7.10 3.44
C ALA A 240 2.59 6.70 4.85
N HIS A 241 1.75 7.54 5.43
CA HIS A 241 1.01 7.29 6.66
C HIS A 241 -0.47 7.44 6.42
N ALA A 242 -1.28 6.51 6.93
CA ALA A 242 -2.71 6.71 7.06
C ALA A 242 -3.00 7.40 8.39
N CYS A 243 -3.67 8.54 8.31
CA CYS A 243 -3.88 9.44 9.43
C CYS A 243 -5.39 9.62 9.73
N PRO A 244 -6.06 8.59 10.28
CA PRO A 244 -7.49 8.68 10.59
C PRO A 244 -7.73 9.49 11.87
N ASN A 245 -8.89 10.13 11.91
CA ASN A 245 -9.52 10.61 13.14
C ASN A 245 -10.78 9.79 13.39
N VAL A 246 -11.03 9.38 14.62
CA VAL A 246 -12.24 8.63 15.02
C VAL A 246 -13.51 9.34 14.53
N ALA A 247 -13.51 10.68 14.60
CA ALA A 247 -14.64 11.50 14.17
C ALA A 247 -14.95 11.45 12.66
N THR A 248 -13.98 11.08 11.82
CA THR A 248 -14.09 11.18 10.35
C THR A 248 -13.76 9.91 9.58
N ARG A 249 -13.08 8.93 10.19
CA ARG A 249 -12.49 7.75 9.54
C ARG A 249 -13.44 6.90 8.70
N GLU A 250 -14.74 7.00 8.95
CA GLU A 250 -15.77 6.30 8.17
C GLU A 250 -16.00 6.92 6.77
N ARG A 251 -15.61 8.18 6.56
CA ARG A 251 -15.87 8.94 5.33
C ARG A 251 -14.70 9.74 4.80
N GLN A 252 -13.67 9.95 5.61
CA GLN A 252 -12.53 10.81 5.28
C GLN A 252 -11.27 10.36 6.04
N LEU A 253 -10.14 10.39 5.33
CA LEU A 253 -8.82 10.01 5.81
C LEU A 253 -7.77 10.87 5.08
N VAL A 254 -6.73 11.30 5.79
CA VAL A 254 -5.53 11.86 5.16
C VAL A 254 -4.52 10.74 4.94
N ILE A 255 -3.97 10.66 3.73
CA ILE A 255 -2.70 9.98 3.49
C ILE A 255 -1.63 11.05 3.37
N ALA A 256 -0.80 11.17 4.41
CA ALA A 256 0.33 12.08 4.41
C ALA A 256 1.58 11.33 3.94
N LYS A 257 2.42 12.00 3.16
CA LYS A 257 3.69 11.43 2.72
C LYS A 257 4.83 12.41 2.90
N THR A 258 6.01 11.85 3.14
CA THR A 258 7.26 12.60 3.17
C THR A 258 8.30 11.93 2.28
N ILE A 259 8.99 12.72 1.45
CA ILE A 259 10.12 12.27 0.64
C ILE A 259 11.38 12.91 1.23
N ASP A 260 12.25 12.08 1.79
CA ASP A 260 13.54 12.51 2.30
C ASP A 260 14.59 12.59 1.19
N GLY A 261 15.53 13.52 1.32
CA GLY A 261 16.66 13.67 0.39
C GLY A 261 16.31 14.29 -0.97
N LEU A 262 15.07 14.75 -1.17
CA LEU A 262 14.70 15.51 -2.37
C LEU A 262 15.22 16.95 -2.30
N HIS A 263 15.07 17.63 -1.15
CA HIS A 263 15.51 19.00 -0.99
C HIS A 263 16.99 19.07 -0.59
N PRO A 264 17.79 19.96 -1.20
CA PRO A 264 19.22 20.10 -0.89
C PRO A 264 19.54 20.51 0.57
N ASP A 265 18.60 21.14 1.27
CA ASP A 265 18.76 21.55 2.67
C ASP A 265 18.42 20.43 3.68
N GLY A 266 17.97 19.28 3.19
CA GLY A 266 17.58 18.13 4.00
C GLY A 266 16.16 18.20 4.57
N SER A 267 15.39 19.24 4.26
CA SER A 267 13.97 19.28 4.61
C SER A 267 13.20 18.19 3.84
N PRO A 268 12.18 17.56 4.45
CA PRO A 268 11.36 16.59 3.74
C PRO A 268 10.46 17.31 2.73
N HIS A 269 10.25 16.72 1.56
CA HIS A 269 9.17 17.12 0.68
C HIS A 269 7.86 16.51 1.19
N MET A 270 6.89 17.35 1.50
CA MET A 270 5.60 16.99 2.09
C MET A 270 4.53 16.89 1.01
N ASP A 271 3.80 15.78 1.00
CA ASP A 271 2.79 15.50 -0.01
C ASP A 271 1.56 14.79 0.60
N ASN A 272 0.49 15.57 0.79
CA ASN A 272 -0.73 15.15 1.48
C ASN A 272 -1.90 14.91 0.52
N TYR A 273 -2.68 13.89 0.81
CA TYR A 273 -3.84 13.49 0.03
C TYR A 273 -5.03 13.33 0.96
N LEU A 274 -6.03 14.19 0.77
CA LEU A 274 -7.32 13.98 1.39
C LEU A 274 -8.10 12.94 0.59
N PHE A 275 -8.40 11.82 1.22
CA PHE A 275 -9.30 10.80 0.68
C PHE A 275 -10.67 10.97 1.30
N ARG A 276 -11.71 10.85 0.47
CA ARG A 276 -13.10 10.80 0.91
C ARG A 276 -13.80 9.60 0.28
N GLY A 277 -14.78 9.06 0.99
CA GLY A 277 -15.50 7.90 0.51
C GLY A 277 -16.50 7.37 1.52
N PHE A 278 -16.68 6.06 1.50
CA PHE A 278 -17.62 5.37 2.36
C PHE A 278 -16.96 4.14 2.99
N THR A 279 -17.27 3.91 4.26
CA THR A 279 -16.92 2.70 4.97
C THR A 279 -18.17 1.94 5.38
N GLU A 280 -18.17 0.66 5.03
CA GLU A 280 -19.16 -0.34 5.37
C GLU A 280 -18.81 -0.94 6.75
N ARG A 281 -19.79 -1.01 7.66
CA ARG A 281 -19.63 -1.34 9.09
C ARG A 281 -20.62 -2.41 9.60
N THR A 282 -20.90 -3.42 8.78
CA THR A 282 -21.73 -4.59 9.14
C THR A 282 -21.08 -5.44 10.23
N ARG A 283 -19.77 -5.31 10.43
CA ARG A 283 -19.04 -5.86 11.56
C ARG A 283 -18.57 -4.73 12.47
N ASP A 284 -18.64 -4.96 13.78
CA ASP A 284 -18.17 -4.04 14.81
C ASP A 284 -16.64 -3.97 14.89
N ASP A 285 -15.96 -5.08 14.61
CA ASP A 285 -14.50 -5.23 14.70
C ASP A 285 -13.71 -4.70 13.49
N ARG A 286 -14.37 -4.33 12.39
CA ARG A 286 -13.68 -3.88 11.15
C ARG A 286 -14.56 -3.05 10.22
N GLY A 287 -13.95 -2.23 9.38
CA GLY A 287 -14.64 -1.46 8.35
C GLY A 287 -14.07 -1.76 6.97
N ALA A 288 -14.92 -2.00 5.98
CA ALA A 288 -14.52 -2.14 4.58
C ALA A 288 -14.76 -0.81 3.85
N PHE A 289 -13.71 -0.20 3.30
CA PHE A 289 -13.78 1.16 2.75
C PHE A 289 -13.52 1.21 1.25
N TYR A 290 -14.13 2.19 0.60
CA TYR A 290 -13.86 2.59 -0.78
C TYR A 290 -13.72 4.11 -0.85
N PHE A 291 -12.50 4.59 -1.05
CA PHE A 291 -12.09 5.98 -0.90
C PHE A 291 -11.38 6.48 -2.16
N GLU A 292 -11.65 7.72 -2.53
CA GLU A 292 -11.02 8.40 -3.65
C GLU A 292 -10.43 9.73 -3.19
N SER A 293 -9.35 10.14 -3.83
CA SER A 293 -8.74 11.46 -3.65
C SER A 293 -8.68 12.17 -5.00
N HIS A 294 -8.99 13.47 -4.99
CA HIS A 294 -8.84 14.37 -6.13
C HIS A 294 -8.21 15.66 -5.60
N VAL A 295 -6.91 15.82 -5.85
CA VAL A 295 -6.11 16.91 -5.29
C VAL A 295 -5.45 17.70 -6.40
N ASN A 296 -5.55 19.03 -6.33
CA ASN A 296 -4.82 19.91 -7.23
C ASN A 296 -3.37 20.01 -6.79
N ARG A 297 -2.45 19.89 -7.74
CA ARG A 297 -1.03 19.89 -7.47
C ARG A 297 -0.20 20.21 -8.71
N PRO A 298 1.06 20.65 -8.52
CA PRO A 298 2.01 20.81 -9.61
C PRO A 298 2.30 19.48 -10.31
N PHE A 299 2.11 19.45 -11.62
CA PHE A 299 2.60 18.43 -12.53
C PHE A 299 3.87 18.95 -13.21
N TYR A 300 4.99 18.30 -12.93
CA TYR A 300 6.30 18.66 -13.47
C TYR A 300 6.55 17.93 -14.80
N VAL A 301 6.64 18.67 -15.90
CA VAL A 301 6.86 18.11 -17.25
C VAL A 301 8.23 17.41 -17.38
N SER A 302 9.15 17.71 -16.46
CA SER A 302 10.41 16.97 -16.32
C SER A 302 10.20 15.49 -15.99
N GLY A 303 9.10 15.15 -15.31
CA GLY A 303 8.86 13.82 -14.73
C GLY A 303 9.47 13.64 -13.34
N ARG A 304 10.06 14.72 -12.78
CA ARG A 304 10.68 14.72 -11.45
C ARG A 304 10.00 15.77 -10.56
N ALA A 305 9.65 15.36 -9.34
CA ALA A 305 9.08 16.25 -8.34
C ALA A 305 10.02 17.44 -8.08
N ASP A 306 9.43 18.62 -7.99
CA ASP A 306 10.09 19.90 -7.79
C ASP A 306 11.10 20.31 -8.86
N ASP A 307 11.16 19.65 -10.02
CA ASP A 307 12.00 20.08 -11.14
C ASP A 307 11.19 20.84 -12.22
N PRO A 308 11.16 22.19 -12.20
CA PRO A 308 10.42 22.99 -13.17
C PRO A 308 11.16 23.17 -14.51
N SER A 309 12.30 22.52 -14.75
CA SER A 309 13.18 22.78 -15.91
C SER A 309 12.50 22.59 -17.27
N LYS A 310 11.45 21.77 -17.36
CA LYS A 310 10.64 21.57 -18.57
C LYS A 310 9.24 22.21 -18.49
N GLY A 311 8.97 22.99 -17.45
CA GLY A 311 7.68 23.60 -17.17
C GLY A 311 6.85 22.86 -16.11
N VAL A 312 5.88 23.58 -15.55
CA VAL A 312 4.95 23.12 -14.51
C VAL A 312 3.53 23.42 -14.94
N GLN A 313 2.61 22.49 -14.70
CA GLN A 313 1.18 22.64 -14.95
C GLN A 313 0.42 22.22 -13.69
N ASP A 314 -0.53 23.02 -13.22
CA ASP A 314 -1.43 22.54 -12.17
C ASP A 314 -2.42 21.53 -12.74
N ALA A 315 -2.53 20.37 -12.11
CA ALA A 315 -3.44 19.31 -12.53
C ALA A 315 -4.17 18.71 -11.33
N THR A 316 -5.44 18.32 -11.54
CA THR A 316 -6.19 17.52 -10.56
C THR A 316 -5.80 16.06 -10.71
N ILE A 317 -5.08 15.55 -9.72
CA ILE A 317 -4.60 14.17 -9.68
C ILE A 317 -5.58 13.32 -8.89
N GLY A 318 -6.07 12.26 -9.54
CA GLY A 318 -7.01 11.30 -8.99
C GLY A 318 -6.32 10.03 -8.52
N PHE A 319 -6.75 9.48 -7.38
CA PHE A 319 -6.24 8.22 -6.86
C PHE A 319 -7.32 7.47 -6.09
N MET A 320 -7.40 6.16 -6.26
CA MET A 320 -8.40 5.31 -5.59
C MET A 320 -7.72 4.34 -4.62
N ARG A 321 -8.35 4.14 -3.47
CA ARG A 321 -7.99 3.12 -2.49
C ARG A 321 -9.24 2.41 -1.98
N GLU A 322 -9.14 1.11 -1.83
CA GLU A 322 -10.17 0.31 -1.18
C GLU A 322 -9.53 -0.76 -0.31
N GLY A 323 -10.18 -1.14 0.78
CA GLY A 323 -9.56 -2.02 1.74
C GLY A 323 -10.41 -2.29 2.96
N CYS A 324 -9.76 -2.78 4.01
CA CYS A 324 -10.36 -3.06 5.29
C CYS A 324 -9.43 -2.61 6.41
N TRP A 325 -9.98 -1.92 7.41
CA TRP A 325 -9.32 -1.66 8.67
C TRP A 325 -9.94 -2.49 9.79
N TYR A 326 -9.15 -2.81 10.81
CA TYR A 326 -9.49 -3.69 11.92
C TYR A 326 -9.26 -2.94 13.24
N LEU A 327 -10.22 -3.05 14.14
CA LEU A 327 -10.14 -2.43 15.46
C LEU A 327 -9.49 -3.35 16.48
N ASP A 328 -8.90 -2.75 17.50
CA ASP A 328 -8.52 -3.43 18.73
C ASP A 328 -9.29 -2.81 19.90
N ASN A 329 -10.07 -3.63 20.60
CA ASN A 329 -10.95 -3.17 21.67
C ASN A 329 -10.19 -2.82 22.97
N GLY A 330 -8.92 -3.23 23.09
CA GLY A 330 -8.02 -2.79 24.14
C GLY A 330 -7.47 -1.39 23.90
N PHE A 331 -7.49 -0.92 22.65
CA PHE A 331 -6.87 0.34 22.25
C PHE A 331 -7.93 1.41 22.18
N LYS A 332 -7.90 2.37 23.11
CA LYS A 332 -8.97 3.37 23.26
C LYS A 332 -8.52 4.76 22.84
N ILE A 333 -9.36 5.39 22.01
CA ILE A 333 -9.33 6.82 21.69
C ILE A 333 -10.64 7.41 22.19
N GLY A 334 -10.61 8.01 23.39
CA GLY A 334 -11.83 8.41 24.09
C GLY A 334 -12.72 7.22 24.41
N GLN A 335 -13.87 7.10 23.74
CA GLN A 335 -14.81 5.98 23.89
C GLN A 335 -14.78 5.00 22.70
N ALA A 336 -14.01 5.30 21.66
CA ALA A 336 -13.92 4.48 20.46
C ALA A 336 -12.67 3.59 20.47
N ASP A 337 -12.76 2.47 19.75
CA ASP A 337 -11.62 1.57 19.53
C ASP A 337 -10.72 2.12 18.42
N ALA A 338 -9.41 1.97 18.57
CA ALA A 338 -8.41 2.36 17.58
C ALA A 338 -8.35 1.35 16.42
N ILE A 339 -8.02 1.81 15.22
CA ILE A 339 -7.61 0.99 14.10
C ILE A 339 -6.22 0.42 14.38
N ARG A 340 -6.17 -0.87 14.67
CA ARG A 340 -4.92 -1.61 14.91
C ARG A 340 -4.19 -1.95 13.63
N TYR A 341 -4.94 -2.22 12.56
CA TYR A 341 -4.40 -2.70 11.29
C TYR A 341 -5.28 -2.30 10.12
N VAL A 342 -4.65 -2.04 8.98
CA VAL A 342 -5.29 -1.76 7.71
C VAL A 342 -4.62 -2.56 6.60
N ARG A 343 -5.42 -3.01 5.63
CA ARG A 343 -4.93 -3.59 4.37
C ARG A 343 -5.83 -3.19 3.23
N GLY A 344 -5.29 -3.17 2.02
CA GLY A 344 -6.10 -2.86 0.85
C GLY A 344 -5.33 -2.87 -0.45
N ARG A 345 -6.00 -2.39 -1.48
CA ARG A 345 -5.48 -2.19 -2.82
C ARG A 345 -5.67 -0.75 -3.25
N PHE A 346 -4.85 -0.31 -4.18
CA PHE A 346 -4.91 1.03 -4.72
C PHE A 346 -4.54 1.05 -6.18
N GLN A 347 -5.02 2.07 -6.87
CA GLN A 347 -4.64 2.31 -8.26
C GLN A 347 -4.73 3.78 -8.64
N GLY A 348 -3.94 4.15 -9.63
CA GLY A 348 -3.96 5.49 -10.21
C GLY A 348 -3.00 5.61 -11.38
N TRP A 349 -2.80 6.85 -11.81
CA TRP A 349 -1.95 7.17 -12.96
C TRP A 349 -0.71 7.94 -12.53
N GLY A 350 0.37 7.75 -13.30
CA GLY A 350 1.65 8.40 -13.12
C GLY A 350 2.29 8.75 -14.45
N TYR A 351 3.39 9.49 -14.35
CA TYR A 351 4.23 9.87 -15.47
C TYR A 351 5.68 9.51 -15.18
N VAL A 352 6.28 8.76 -16.11
CA VAL A 352 7.71 8.46 -16.13
C VAL A 352 8.31 9.05 -17.40
N ASN A 353 9.31 9.91 -17.25
CA ASN A 353 10.04 10.44 -18.38
C ASN A 353 11.02 9.39 -18.93
N LEU A 354 10.61 8.68 -19.98
CA LEU A 354 11.40 7.59 -20.58
C LEU A 354 12.80 8.03 -21.03
N GLU A 355 12.95 9.26 -21.53
CA GLU A 355 14.26 9.79 -21.95
C GLU A 355 15.23 9.90 -20.78
N GLN A 356 14.72 10.17 -19.57
CA GLN A 356 15.53 10.32 -18.37
C GLN A 356 15.89 8.99 -17.70
N VAL A 357 15.12 7.93 -17.94
CA VAL A 357 15.35 6.61 -17.30
C VAL A 357 16.01 5.60 -18.25
N PHE A 358 15.92 5.82 -19.56
CA PHE A 358 16.43 4.87 -20.54
C PHE A 358 17.94 4.63 -20.38
N GLY A 359 18.32 3.34 -20.29
CA GLY A 359 19.72 2.92 -20.18
C GLY A 359 20.37 3.14 -18.81
N LYS A 360 19.63 3.66 -17.83
CA LYS A 360 20.11 3.83 -16.45
C LYS A 360 19.91 2.56 -15.63
N SER A 361 20.76 2.37 -14.64
CA SER A 361 20.59 1.30 -13.64
C SER A 361 19.48 1.67 -12.64
N LEU A 362 18.98 0.68 -11.90
CA LEU A 362 17.84 0.89 -11.00
C LEU A 362 18.17 1.87 -9.86
N ASP A 363 19.41 1.86 -9.34
CA ASP A 363 19.91 2.82 -8.35
C ASP A 363 19.91 4.27 -8.86
N GLN A 364 20.08 4.47 -10.17
CA GLN A 364 20.02 5.79 -10.80
C GLN A 364 18.58 6.24 -11.11
N ILE A 365 17.60 5.34 -11.03
CA ILE A 365 16.19 5.60 -11.31
C ILE A 365 15.39 5.74 -10.02
N LEU A 366 15.66 4.92 -9.00
CA LEU A 366 14.97 4.95 -7.71
C LEU A 366 15.54 6.04 -6.78
N LEU A 367 15.54 7.27 -7.29
CA LEU A 367 15.94 8.48 -6.58
C LEU A 367 14.70 9.22 -6.04
N PRO A 368 14.87 10.00 -4.96
CA PRO A 368 13.82 10.87 -4.43
C PRO A 368 13.12 11.70 -5.52
N GLY A 369 11.79 11.56 -5.59
CA GLY A 369 10.94 12.33 -6.50
C GLY A 369 11.10 12.01 -7.99
N ASN A 370 11.83 10.94 -8.38
CA ASN A 370 12.11 10.62 -9.78
C ASN A 370 10.95 9.90 -10.53
N ALA A 371 9.74 10.05 -10.02
CA ALA A 371 8.48 9.77 -10.70
C ALA A 371 7.38 10.61 -10.05
N ILE A 372 6.34 10.96 -10.82
CA ILE A 372 5.23 11.77 -10.31
C ILE A 372 3.89 11.13 -10.64
N LEU A 373 2.90 11.37 -9.78
CA LEU A 373 1.52 11.02 -10.09
C LEU A 373 0.99 11.94 -11.20
N SER A 374 0.04 11.43 -11.98
CA SER A 374 -0.50 12.11 -13.14
C SER A 374 -1.99 11.82 -13.33
N THR A 375 -2.57 12.44 -14.36
CA THR A 375 -3.99 12.32 -14.70
C THR A 375 -4.16 12.16 -16.20
N LEU A 376 -5.22 11.49 -16.63
CA LEU A 376 -5.59 11.37 -18.04
C LEU A 376 -6.41 12.55 -18.55
N HIS A 377 -6.92 13.40 -17.65
CA HIS A 377 -7.94 14.39 -17.97
C HIS A 377 -7.37 15.77 -18.32
N ASP A 378 -6.18 16.09 -17.83
CA ASP A 378 -5.55 17.38 -18.07
C ASP A 378 -4.99 17.48 -19.52
N PRO A 379 -5.16 18.61 -20.23
CA PRO A 379 -4.70 18.77 -21.62
C PRO A 379 -3.18 18.68 -21.81
N VAL A 380 -2.38 18.97 -20.78
CA VAL A 380 -0.91 18.94 -20.82
C VAL A 380 -0.39 17.65 -20.21
N ALA A 381 -0.84 17.29 -19.00
CA ALA A 381 -0.40 16.08 -18.31
C ALA A 381 -0.96 14.80 -18.97
N GLY A 382 -2.20 14.82 -19.45
CA GLY A 382 -2.88 13.67 -20.06
C GLY A 382 -2.11 13.00 -21.20
N PRO A 383 -1.64 13.74 -22.21
CA PRO A 383 -0.80 13.18 -23.27
C PRO A 383 0.54 12.58 -22.79
N LEU A 384 1.08 13.07 -21.68
CA LEU A 384 2.35 12.61 -21.09
C LEU A 384 2.15 11.39 -20.18
N THR A 385 0.99 11.27 -19.55
CA THR A 385 0.62 10.14 -18.68
C THR A 385 0.80 8.81 -19.40
N ASN A 386 1.74 8.02 -18.89
CA ASN A 386 2.18 6.77 -19.51
C ASN A 386 2.32 5.62 -18.51
N THR A 387 2.06 5.85 -17.22
CA THR A 387 2.26 4.83 -16.18
C THR A 387 0.95 4.55 -15.47
N PHE A 388 0.52 3.29 -15.47
CA PHE A 388 -0.56 2.81 -14.61
C PHE A 388 0.05 2.20 -13.36
N ILE A 389 -0.37 2.67 -12.19
CA ILE A 389 0.15 2.26 -10.89
C ILE A 389 -0.93 1.42 -10.23
N ALA A 390 -0.60 0.19 -9.86
CA ALA A 390 -1.51 -0.68 -9.13
C ALA A 390 -0.74 -1.44 -8.06
N GLY A 391 -1.31 -1.55 -6.88
CA GLY A 391 -0.61 -2.19 -5.77
C GLY A 391 -1.50 -2.50 -4.59
N THR A 392 -0.83 -2.95 -3.53
CA THR A 392 -1.47 -3.25 -2.25
C THR A 392 -0.74 -2.53 -1.13
N PHE A 393 -1.45 -2.26 -0.05
CA PHE A 393 -0.87 -1.69 1.15
C PHE A 393 -1.30 -2.50 2.36
N LYS A 394 -0.44 -2.50 3.37
CA LYS A 394 -0.72 -2.98 4.72
C LYS A 394 -0.12 -1.97 5.69
N GLY A 395 -0.69 -1.84 6.88
CA GLY A 395 -0.14 -0.98 7.92
C GLY A 395 -0.75 -1.33 9.25
N LYS A 396 0.06 -1.35 10.31
CA LYS A 396 -0.41 -1.52 11.68
C LYS A 396 0.14 -0.41 12.55
N LEU A 397 -0.39 -0.26 13.74
CA LEU A 397 0.24 0.56 14.77
C LEU A 397 1.44 -0.20 15.34
N ASN A 398 2.55 0.51 15.57
CA ASN A 398 3.83 -0.08 15.99
C ASN A 398 4.34 0.59 17.27
N ASP A 399 5.26 -0.09 17.94
CA ASP A 399 6.13 0.49 18.96
C ASP A 399 7.34 1.15 18.27
N TRP A 400 7.31 2.48 18.12
CA TRP A 400 8.35 3.20 17.36
C TRP A 400 9.55 3.59 18.22
N ASP A 401 9.36 3.81 19.52
CA ASP A 401 10.42 4.23 20.44
C ASP A 401 11.04 3.06 21.23
N GLY A 402 10.47 1.85 21.11
CA GLY A 402 10.96 0.62 21.72
C GLY A 402 10.65 0.53 23.21
N ASP A 403 9.65 1.28 23.71
CA ASP A 403 9.30 1.30 25.12
C ASP A 403 8.38 0.15 25.57
N GLY A 404 7.99 -0.73 24.63
CA GLY A 404 7.10 -1.87 24.84
C GLY A 404 5.62 -1.57 24.67
N HIS A 405 5.24 -0.34 24.32
CA HIS A 405 3.87 0.06 24.04
C HIS A 405 3.70 0.41 22.58
N ILE A 406 2.49 0.22 22.07
CA ILE A 406 2.16 0.62 20.71
C ILE A 406 1.79 2.09 20.71
N ASP A 407 2.45 2.86 19.86
CA ASP A 407 2.07 4.23 19.61
C ASP A 407 0.86 4.35 18.68
N LEU A 408 -0.19 5.04 19.14
CA LEU A 408 -1.32 5.38 18.26
C LEU A 408 -0.93 6.45 17.24
N ASN A 409 -0.29 7.54 17.69
CA ASN A 409 -0.09 8.77 16.90
C ASN A 409 1.26 9.48 17.15
N SER A 410 2.34 8.72 17.36
CA SER A 410 3.65 9.31 17.67
C SER A 410 4.40 9.87 16.46
N ARG A 411 3.99 9.54 15.22
CA ARG A 411 4.71 9.97 14.01
C ARG A 411 4.40 11.43 13.69
N ASP A 412 5.43 12.17 13.30
CA ASP A 412 5.27 13.53 12.80
C ASP A 412 4.59 13.48 11.43
N VAL A 413 3.50 14.24 11.31
CA VAL A 413 2.66 14.32 10.11
C VAL A 413 2.38 15.79 9.85
N PHE A 414 2.92 16.30 8.75
CA PHE A 414 2.87 17.72 8.38
C PHE A 414 1.59 18.03 7.59
N SER A 415 0.44 17.78 8.21
CA SER A 415 -0.86 17.93 7.55
C SER A 415 -1.96 18.32 8.52
N THR A 416 -2.87 19.17 8.05
CA THR A 416 -4.18 19.35 8.69
C THR A 416 -5.08 18.13 8.45
N ALA A 417 -6.19 18.03 9.19
CA ALA A 417 -7.21 16.99 8.97
C ALA A 417 -7.95 17.10 7.61
N GLU A 418 -7.80 18.24 6.92
CA GLU A 418 -8.31 18.47 5.56
C GLU A 418 -7.22 18.27 4.48
N GLY A 419 -6.06 17.74 4.86
CA GLY A 419 -5.00 17.38 3.92
C GLY A 419 -4.17 18.56 3.40
N GLU A 420 -4.25 19.72 4.07
CA GLU A 420 -3.42 20.89 3.75
C GLU A 420 -2.08 20.79 4.47
N LEU A 421 -1.04 21.48 3.97
CA LEU A 421 0.26 21.55 4.63
C LEU A 421 0.14 22.25 5.99
N ASP A 422 0.80 21.66 6.98
CA ASP A 422 0.87 22.12 8.36
C ASP A 422 2.27 21.77 8.90
N THR A 423 3.23 22.65 8.64
CA THR A 423 4.65 22.37 8.89
C THR A 423 5.04 22.38 10.37
N ASP A 424 4.30 23.10 11.22
CA ASP A 424 4.54 23.15 12.67
C ASP A 424 3.62 22.24 13.49
N MET A 425 2.69 21.54 12.82
CA MET A 425 1.78 20.53 13.37
C MET A 425 0.82 21.10 14.42
N ASP A 426 0.39 22.35 14.25
CA ASP A 426 -0.56 23.01 15.16
C ASP A 426 -2.04 22.78 14.78
N GLY A 427 -2.28 22.10 13.65
CA GLY A 427 -3.59 21.79 13.10
C GLY A 427 -4.17 22.89 12.21
N ILE A 428 -3.43 23.96 11.95
CA ILE A 428 -3.80 25.11 11.12
C ILE A 428 -2.97 25.04 9.83
N PRO A 429 -3.57 25.24 8.64
CA PRO A 429 -2.81 25.18 7.41
C PRO A 429 -1.82 26.34 7.30
N ASP A 430 -0.60 26.07 6.83
CA ASP A 430 0.39 27.09 6.49
C ASP A 430 -0.17 28.06 5.44
N GLU A 431 -0.78 27.48 4.40
CA GLU A 431 -1.52 28.17 3.35
C GLU A 431 -2.79 27.38 2.99
N PRO A 432 -3.99 27.97 3.13
CA PRO A 432 -5.24 27.29 2.82
C PRO A 432 -5.29 26.77 1.38
N GLY A 433 -5.70 25.51 1.21
CA GLY A 433 -5.83 24.82 -0.07
C GLY A 433 -4.54 24.23 -0.64
N VAL A 434 -3.39 24.41 0.01
CA VAL A 434 -2.11 23.84 -0.43
C VAL A 434 -1.88 22.51 0.28
N SER A 435 -1.74 21.42 -0.47
CA SER A 435 -1.56 20.05 0.07
C SER A 435 -0.21 19.42 -0.25
N CYS A 436 0.66 20.12 -0.99
CA CYS A 436 1.98 19.64 -1.39
C CYS A 436 2.94 20.82 -1.44
N CYS A 437 4.12 20.67 -0.83
CA CYS A 437 5.11 21.74 -0.82
C CYS A 437 5.82 21.82 -2.17
N THR A 438 6.42 22.98 -2.46
CA THR A 438 7.30 23.13 -3.63
C THR A 438 8.64 23.68 -3.17
N TRP A 439 9.74 23.12 -3.68
CA TRP A 439 11.06 23.67 -3.45
C TRP A 439 11.31 24.89 -4.36
N GLN A 440 11.58 26.05 -3.76
CA GLN A 440 11.89 27.29 -4.50
C GLN A 440 13.40 27.59 -4.59
N GLY A 441 14.27 26.74 -4.02
CA GLY A 441 15.72 26.90 -4.12
C GLY A 441 16.30 26.31 -5.41
N ASN A 442 17.56 26.63 -5.75
CA ASN A 442 18.24 26.01 -6.88
C ASN A 442 18.57 24.53 -6.57
N PHE A 443 18.17 23.60 -7.45
CA PHE A 443 18.69 22.23 -7.42
C PHE A 443 20.17 22.23 -7.83
N PRO A 444 21.05 21.48 -7.12
CA PRO A 444 22.35 21.16 -7.68
C PRO A 444 22.15 20.33 -8.95
N VAL A 445 22.77 20.79 -10.04
CA VAL A 445 22.71 20.21 -11.39
C VAL A 445 23.31 18.81 -11.44
#